data_AF-A0A7W7VNK3-F1
#
_entry.id   AF-A0A7W7VNK3-F1
#
_cell.length_a   1.000
_cell.length_b   1.000
_cell.length_c   1.000
_cell.angle_alpha   90.00
_cell.angle_beta   90.00
_cell.angle_gamma   90.00
#
_symmetry.space_group_name_H-M   'P 1'
#
loop_
_entity.id
_entity.type
_entity.pdbx_description
1 polymer ?
#
loop_
_entity_poly.entity_id
_entity_poly.type
_entity_poly.pdbx_seq_one_letter_code
_entity_poly.pdbx_strand_id
1 'polypeptide(L)'
;MARGPDLVGLTVLALLSVRPSHPYELHRMILDTHKDYVTGLPRSLYHAIDRLAGEELIVPVETSRQGRRPERTVYRLTDEGRAELTTRLRRLLEEPGPDTRALTAALSLIGGLPVREAERALLTRAAVLESAVFACDAHLRNLRDNGLPPLLTLELECERALRGAELDWVRGVLDRLASGELAWPDHTASGGTDGQDPAV
;
A
#
# COMPACT_ATOMS: atom_id res chain seq x y z
N MET A 1 10.04 -4.67 -20.31
CA MET A 1 8.87 -4.19 -19.54
C MET A 1 9.18 -4.36 -18.07
N ALA A 2 9.23 -3.27 -17.30
CA ALA A 2 9.40 -3.38 -15.85
C ALA A 2 8.23 -4.19 -15.29
N ARG A 3 8.53 -5.22 -14.49
CA ARG A 3 7.50 -6.00 -13.80
C ARG A 3 6.79 -5.04 -12.84
N GLY A 4 5.46 -4.91 -12.99
CA GLY A 4 4.65 -4.07 -12.10
C GLY A 4 4.82 -4.47 -10.63
N PRO A 5 4.43 -3.61 -9.67
CA PRO A 5 4.61 -3.88 -8.25
C PRO A 5 3.90 -5.17 -7.84
N ASP A 6 4.52 -5.95 -6.95
CA ASP A 6 3.90 -7.16 -6.41
C ASP A 6 2.82 -6.81 -5.37
N LEU A 7 1.61 -6.52 -5.86
CA LEU A 7 0.46 -6.16 -5.04
C LEU A 7 -0.06 -7.34 -4.21
N VAL A 8 0.14 -8.58 -4.66
CA VAL A 8 -0.29 -9.77 -3.92
C VAL A 8 0.59 -9.94 -2.68
N GLY A 9 1.91 -9.93 -2.87
CA GLY A 9 2.85 -9.99 -1.74
C GLY A 9 2.68 -8.83 -0.77
N LEU A 10 2.50 -7.60 -1.28
CA LEU A 10 2.24 -6.44 -0.42
C LEU A 10 0.97 -6.62 0.42
N THR A 11 -0.11 -7.15 -0.18
CA THR A 11 -1.36 -7.42 0.54
C THR A 11 -1.18 -8.51 1.61
N VAL A 12 -0.41 -9.56 1.32
CA VAL A 12 -0.10 -10.60 2.32
C VAL A 12 0.63 -10.00 3.52
N LEU A 13 1.69 -9.21 3.28
CA LEU A 13 2.43 -8.55 4.36
C LEU A 13 1.50 -7.64 5.21
N ALA A 14 0.66 -6.85 4.55
CA ALA A 14 -0.26 -5.92 5.21
C ALA A 14 -1.35 -6.64 6.02
N LEU A 15 -1.89 -7.78 5.56
CA LEU A 15 -2.87 -8.54 6.32
C LEU A 15 -2.23 -9.26 7.52
N LEU A 16 -1.00 -9.76 7.35
CA LEU A 16 -0.25 -10.41 8.42
C LEU A 16 0.30 -9.43 9.46
N SER A 17 0.41 -8.13 9.14
CA SER A 17 0.77 -7.11 10.12
C SER A 17 -0.34 -6.86 11.15
N VAL A 18 -1.59 -7.18 10.80
CA VAL A 18 -2.75 -7.09 11.69
C VAL A 18 -2.80 -8.32 12.62
N ARG A 19 -2.69 -9.53 12.06
CA ARG A 19 -2.66 -10.77 12.85
C ARG A 19 -2.05 -11.94 12.08
N PRO A 20 -1.41 -12.91 12.78
CA PRO A 20 -1.06 -14.19 12.18
C PRO A 20 -2.30 -14.86 11.58
N SER A 21 -2.18 -15.39 10.37
CA SER A 21 -3.32 -15.93 9.62
C SER A 21 -2.91 -17.11 8.74
N HIS A 22 -3.87 -18.01 8.51
CA HIS A 22 -3.73 -19.08 7.52
C HIS A 22 -3.98 -18.55 6.09
N PRO A 23 -3.34 -19.10 5.03
CA PRO A 23 -3.57 -18.69 3.63
C PRO A 23 -5.06 -18.61 3.23
N TYR A 24 -5.88 -19.55 3.70
CA TYR A 24 -7.33 -19.54 3.45
C TYR A 24 -8.02 -18.31 4.07
N GLU A 25 -7.63 -17.89 5.26
CA GLU A 25 -8.17 -16.70 5.91
C GLU A 25 -7.72 -15.43 5.20
N LEU A 26 -6.45 -15.37 4.76
CA LEU A 26 -5.95 -14.29 3.91
C LEU A 26 -6.76 -14.17 2.62
N HIS A 27 -7.03 -15.30 1.95
CA HIS A 27 -7.86 -15.32 0.74
C HIS A 27 -9.27 -14.78 1.02
N ARG A 28 -9.91 -15.22 2.11
CA ARG A 28 -11.24 -14.73 2.51
C ARG A 28 -11.23 -13.24 2.81
N MET A 29 -10.27 -12.75 3.59
CA MET A 29 -10.14 -11.32 3.89
C MET A 29 -9.94 -10.48 2.62
N ILE A 30 -9.18 -10.95 1.63
CA ILE A 30 -9.00 -10.26 0.35
C ILE A 30 -10.34 -10.11 -0.38
N LEU A 31 -11.14 -11.17 -0.44
CA LEU A 31 -12.46 -11.15 -1.09
C LEU A 31 -13.47 -10.30 -0.31
N ASP A 32 -13.55 -10.49 1.01
CA ASP A 32 -14.56 -9.85 1.87
C ASP A 32 -14.30 -8.33 2.02
N THR A 33 -13.05 -7.88 1.83
CA THR A 33 -12.68 -6.45 1.84
C THR A 33 -12.54 -5.84 0.45
N HIS A 34 -12.99 -6.55 -0.61
CA HIS A 34 -13.00 -6.07 -2.00
C HIS A 34 -11.63 -5.53 -2.46
N LYS A 35 -10.56 -6.26 -2.16
CA LYS A 35 -9.20 -5.92 -2.61
C LYS A 35 -8.98 -6.32 -4.07
N ASP A 36 -9.82 -5.80 -4.97
CA ASP A 36 -9.91 -6.19 -6.39
C ASP A 36 -8.64 -5.91 -7.20
N TYR A 37 -7.74 -5.08 -6.67
CA TYR A 37 -6.40 -4.86 -7.23
C TYR A 37 -5.51 -6.13 -7.15
N VAL A 38 -5.85 -7.09 -6.28
CA VAL A 38 -5.22 -8.41 -6.17
C VAL A 38 -5.83 -9.36 -7.21
N THR A 39 -5.02 -9.78 -8.18
CA THR A 39 -5.46 -10.65 -9.29
C THR A 39 -4.82 -12.05 -9.24
N GLY A 40 -5.45 -13.02 -9.89
CA GLY A 40 -4.89 -14.38 -10.06
C GLY A 40 -5.12 -15.32 -8.86
N LEU A 41 -6.04 -14.98 -7.97
CA LEU A 41 -6.40 -15.80 -6.82
C LEU A 41 -7.08 -17.13 -7.24
N PRO A 42 -6.95 -18.19 -6.44
CA PRO A 42 -6.13 -18.28 -5.23
C PRO A 42 -4.64 -18.54 -5.53
N ARG A 43 -4.28 -18.92 -6.77
CA ARG A 43 -2.93 -19.35 -7.15
C ARG A 43 -1.85 -18.31 -6.84
N SER A 44 -2.11 -17.04 -7.17
CA SER A 44 -1.16 -15.95 -6.93
C SER A 44 -0.88 -15.72 -5.45
N LEU A 45 -1.88 -15.93 -4.57
CA LEU A 45 -1.72 -15.82 -3.12
C LEU A 45 -0.76 -16.88 -2.59
N TYR A 46 -0.96 -18.14 -2.97
CA TYR A 46 -0.06 -19.23 -2.53
C TYR A 46 1.38 -18.99 -3.02
N HIS A 47 1.57 -18.60 -4.28
CA HIS A 47 2.89 -18.23 -4.77
C HIS A 47 3.52 -17.04 -4.03
N ALA A 48 2.72 -16.04 -3.67
CA ALA A 48 3.21 -14.91 -2.88
C ALA A 48 3.65 -15.37 -1.48
N ILE A 49 2.87 -16.24 -0.82
CA ILE A 49 3.21 -16.79 0.49
C ILE A 49 4.50 -17.61 0.43
N ASP A 50 4.62 -18.53 -0.53
CA ASP A 50 5.84 -19.34 -0.71
C ASP A 50 7.08 -18.46 -0.92
N ARG A 51 6.94 -17.43 -1.76
CA ARG A 51 8.01 -16.46 -2.04
C ARG A 51 8.39 -15.66 -0.79
N LEU A 52 7.42 -15.08 -0.08
CA LEU A 52 7.67 -14.29 1.13
C LEU A 52 8.26 -15.14 2.27
N ALA A 53 7.85 -16.41 2.36
CA ALA A 53 8.42 -17.36 3.34
C ALA A 53 9.86 -17.73 2.98
N GLY A 54 10.15 -17.96 1.70
CA GLY A 54 11.52 -18.17 1.21
C GLY A 54 12.43 -16.94 1.36
N GLU A 55 11.85 -15.74 1.41
CA GLU A 55 12.54 -14.47 1.72
C GLU A 55 12.60 -14.17 3.23
N GLU A 56 12.09 -15.05 4.10
CA GLU A 56 12.03 -14.89 5.56
C GLU A 56 11.25 -13.64 6.04
N LEU A 57 10.44 -13.04 5.17
CA LEU A 57 9.56 -11.91 5.50
C LEU A 57 8.31 -12.36 6.27
N ILE A 58 7.98 -13.65 6.16
CA ILE A 58 6.94 -14.31 6.96
C ILE A 58 7.47 -15.66 7.41
N VAL A 59 7.03 -16.13 8.58
CA VAL A 59 7.44 -17.44 9.12
C VAL A 59 6.24 -18.23 9.61
N PRO A 60 6.27 -19.56 9.51
CA PRO A 60 5.24 -20.41 10.07
C PRO A 60 5.20 -20.29 11.60
N VAL A 61 4.01 -20.28 12.16
CA VAL A 61 3.77 -20.44 13.59
C VAL A 61 3.30 -21.87 13.79
N GLU A 62 4.06 -22.68 14.54
CA GLU A 62 3.61 -24.03 14.88
C GLU A 62 2.35 -23.95 15.76
N THR A 63 1.21 -24.34 15.20
CA THR A 63 0.00 -24.62 15.97
C THR A 63 0.06 -26.04 16.48
N SER A 64 0.09 -26.20 17.80
CA SER A 64 -0.12 -27.46 18.52
C SER A 64 -1.28 -28.26 17.90
N ARG A 65 -0.98 -29.51 17.51
CA ARG A 65 -1.92 -30.44 16.85
C ARG A 65 -3.15 -30.73 17.72
N GLN A 66 -4.34 -30.54 17.15
CA GLN A 66 -5.50 -31.39 17.47
C GLN A 66 -6.06 -32.00 16.18
N GLY A 67 -5.70 -33.26 15.90
CA GLY A 67 -6.49 -34.15 15.04
C GLY A 67 -5.97 -34.46 13.63
N ARG A 68 -6.85 -35.11 12.85
CA ARG A 68 -6.57 -35.94 11.65
C ARG A 68 -6.87 -35.21 10.31
N ARG A 69 -6.66 -33.89 10.25
CA ARG A 69 -6.83 -33.05 9.04
C ARG A 69 -5.47 -32.50 8.59
N PRO A 70 -5.27 -32.17 7.29
CA PRO A 70 -4.01 -31.62 6.81
C PRO A 70 -3.65 -30.36 7.62
N GLU A 71 -2.40 -30.31 8.09
CA GLU A 71 -1.88 -29.23 8.93
C GLU A 71 -2.10 -27.88 8.22
N ARG A 72 -2.78 -26.96 8.91
CA ARG A 72 -3.06 -25.61 8.43
C ARG A 72 -2.00 -24.68 9.00
N THR A 73 -0.88 -24.52 8.31
CA THR A 73 0.20 -23.63 8.73
C THR A 73 -0.29 -22.18 8.79
N VAL A 74 -0.28 -21.61 10.00
CA VAL A 74 -0.49 -20.17 10.21
C VAL A 74 0.84 -19.47 9.96
N TYR A 75 0.82 -18.33 9.27
CA TYR A 75 1.99 -17.50 9.07
C TYR A 75 1.91 -16.26 9.95
N ARG A 76 3.05 -15.78 10.44
CA ARG A 76 3.20 -14.47 11.07
C ARG A 76 4.22 -13.64 10.30
N LEU A 77 4.08 -12.31 10.39
CA LEU A 77 5.05 -11.36 9.88
C LEU A 77 6.33 -11.39 10.75
N THR A 78 7.49 -11.19 10.12
CA THR A 78 8.77 -10.93 10.80
C THR A 78 9.02 -9.42 10.92
N ASP A 79 10.08 -9.03 11.64
CA ASP A 79 10.45 -7.61 11.73
C ASP A 79 10.97 -7.10 10.39
N GLU A 80 11.71 -7.94 9.66
CA GLU A 80 12.12 -7.70 8.28
C GLU A 80 10.90 -7.57 7.35
N GLY A 81 9.90 -8.44 7.51
CA GLY A 81 8.63 -8.35 6.79
C GLY A 81 7.88 -7.06 7.04
N ARG A 82 7.92 -6.52 8.26
CA ARG A 82 7.34 -5.22 8.62
C ARG A 82 8.09 -4.05 8.00
N ALA A 83 9.41 -4.08 8.03
CA ALA A 83 10.25 -3.08 7.36
C ALA A 83 10.02 -3.09 5.84
N GLU A 84 9.86 -4.27 5.24
CA GLU A 84 9.61 -4.43 3.82
C GLU A 84 8.20 -3.94 3.43
N LEU A 85 7.18 -4.24 4.24
CA LEU A 85 5.83 -3.68 4.09
C LEU A 85 5.89 -2.16 4.03
N THR A 86 6.54 -1.56 5.02
CA THR A 86 6.68 -0.10 5.16
C THR A 86 7.37 0.50 3.94
N THR A 87 8.49 -0.10 3.51
CA THR A 87 9.27 0.36 2.37
C THR A 87 8.48 0.28 1.06
N ARG A 88 7.85 -0.86 0.77
CA ARG A 88 7.06 -1.05 -0.45
C ARG A 88 5.85 -0.13 -0.49
N LEU A 89 5.13 -0.02 0.62
CA LEU A 89 3.92 0.79 0.72
C LEU A 89 4.23 2.29 0.58
N ARG A 90 5.27 2.78 1.28
CA ARG A 90 5.76 4.16 1.15
C ARG A 90 6.10 4.50 -0.30
N ARG A 91 6.84 3.61 -0.99
CA ARG A 91 7.21 3.82 -2.39
C ARG A 91 5.99 3.97 -3.31
N LEU A 92 4.97 3.13 -3.15
CA LEU A 92 3.75 3.22 -3.96
C LEU A 92 2.95 4.50 -3.70
N LEU A 93 2.99 5.03 -2.48
CA LEU A 93 2.37 6.31 -2.16
C LEU A 93 3.17 7.47 -2.76
N GLU A 94 4.49 7.49 -2.58
CA GLU A 94 5.37 8.59 -3.01
C GLU A 94 5.46 8.74 -4.53
N GLU A 95 5.43 7.64 -5.29
CA GLU A 95 5.67 7.63 -6.74
C GLU A 95 4.35 7.50 -7.54
N PRO A 96 3.85 8.58 -8.18
CA PRO A 96 2.75 8.46 -9.14
C PRO A 96 3.16 7.61 -10.33
N GLY A 97 2.42 6.53 -10.56
CA GLY A 97 2.59 5.64 -11.71
C GLY A 97 1.44 5.76 -12.71
N PRO A 98 1.60 5.24 -13.93
CA PRO A 98 0.53 5.22 -14.94
C PRO A 98 -0.62 4.26 -14.60
N ASP A 99 -0.40 3.35 -13.64
CA ASP A 99 -1.37 2.36 -13.22
C ASP A 99 -2.04 2.77 -11.90
N THR A 100 -3.32 3.13 -11.98
CA THR A 100 -4.13 3.50 -10.81
C THR A 100 -4.32 2.34 -9.83
N ARG A 101 -4.14 1.08 -10.26
CA ARG A 101 -4.22 -0.09 -9.37
C ARG A 101 -3.19 -0.03 -8.25
N ALA A 102 -2.00 0.49 -8.53
CA ALA A 102 -0.94 0.64 -7.53
C ALA A 102 -1.33 1.65 -6.45
N LEU A 103 -1.90 2.79 -6.85
CA LEU A 103 -2.42 3.79 -5.90
C LEU A 103 -3.57 3.21 -5.08
N THR A 104 -4.54 2.56 -5.72
CA THR A 104 -5.67 1.91 -5.02
C THR A 104 -5.18 0.91 -3.98
N ALA A 105 -4.18 0.09 -4.32
CA ALA A 105 -3.57 -0.85 -3.38
C ALA A 105 -2.90 -0.12 -2.21
N ALA A 106 -2.12 0.92 -2.49
CA ALA A 106 -1.43 1.70 -1.47
C ALA A 106 -2.40 2.36 -0.49
N LEU A 107 -3.48 2.96 -1.00
CA LEU A 107 -4.53 3.57 -0.19
C LEU A 107 -5.31 2.52 0.63
N SER A 108 -5.64 1.38 0.04
CA SER A 108 -6.35 0.28 0.73
C SER A 108 -5.54 -0.35 1.86
N LEU A 109 -4.22 -0.16 1.84
CA LEU A 109 -3.28 -0.74 2.81
C LEU A 109 -2.59 0.34 3.67
N ILE A 110 -2.97 1.61 3.54
CA ILE A 110 -2.24 2.75 4.12
C ILE A 110 -2.11 2.70 5.66
N GLY A 111 -3.06 2.06 6.34
CA GLY A 111 -3.02 1.82 7.79
C GLY A 111 -1.87 0.91 8.23
N GLY A 112 -1.15 0.28 7.30
CA GLY A 112 0.10 -0.42 7.57
C GLY A 112 1.30 0.50 7.83
N LEU A 113 1.16 1.81 7.62
CA LEU A 113 2.17 2.82 7.93
C LEU A 113 1.85 3.60 9.21
N PRO A 114 2.87 4.12 9.90
CA PRO A 114 2.67 5.19 10.85
C PRO A 114 2.04 6.42 10.22
N VAL A 115 1.16 7.11 10.96
CA VAL A 115 0.43 8.29 10.44
C VAL A 115 1.39 9.35 9.87
N ARG A 116 2.51 9.59 10.56
CA ARG A 116 3.54 10.53 10.14
C ARG A 116 4.26 10.10 8.86
N GLU A 117 4.43 8.81 8.66
CA GLU A 117 5.05 8.28 7.44
C GLU A 117 4.08 8.35 6.25
N ALA A 118 2.80 8.03 6.47
CA ALA A 118 1.77 8.19 5.46
C ALA A 118 1.60 9.67 5.04
N GLU A 119 1.55 10.59 6.01
CA GLU A 119 1.52 12.04 5.79
C GLU A 119 2.71 12.50 4.93
N ARG A 120 3.94 12.08 5.29
CA ARG A 120 5.16 12.43 4.54
C ARG A 120 5.14 11.87 3.11
N ALA A 121 4.66 10.63 2.93
CA ALA A 121 4.55 10.01 1.62
C ALA A 121 3.54 10.75 0.72
N LEU A 122 2.40 11.16 1.27
CA LEU A 122 1.39 11.94 0.56
C LEU A 122 1.87 13.36 0.23
N LEU A 123 2.62 14.01 1.12
CA LEU A 123 3.27 15.29 0.82
C LEU A 123 4.27 15.17 -0.34
N THR A 124 5.05 14.11 -0.36
CA THR A 124 5.99 13.81 -1.45
C THR A 124 5.22 13.61 -2.76
N ARG A 125 4.16 12.81 -2.73
CA ARG A 125 3.28 12.59 -3.89
C ARG A 125 2.70 13.89 -4.42
N ALA A 126 2.20 14.76 -3.55
CA ALA A 126 1.66 16.05 -3.92
C ALA A 126 2.69 16.93 -4.64
N ALA A 127 3.94 16.98 -4.14
CA ALA A 127 5.02 17.73 -4.78
C ALA A 127 5.39 17.19 -6.17
N VAL A 128 5.38 15.87 -6.34
CA VAL A 128 5.61 15.24 -7.66
C VAL A 128 4.48 15.56 -8.63
N LEU A 129 3.22 15.43 -8.19
CA LEU A 129 2.05 15.75 -9.00
C LEU A 129 2.00 17.23 -9.38
N GLU A 130 2.31 18.14 -8.45
CA GLU A 130 2.38 19.58 -8.71
C GLU A 130 3.43 19.91 -9.77
N SER A 131 4.62 19.32 -9.67
CA SER A 131 5.67 19.46 -10.68
C SER A 131 5.22 18.93 -12.04
N ALA A 132 4.52 17.79 -12.07
CA ALA A 132 4.01 17.19 -13.29
C ALA A 132 2.88 18.02 -13.95
N VAL A 133 1.97 18.57 -13.16
CA VAL A 133 0.92 19.50 -13.64
C VAL A 133 1.55 20.75 -14.22
N PHE A 134 2.53 21.34 -13.53
CA PHE A 134 3.25 22.51 -14.03
C PHE A 134 3.96 22.23 -15.37
N ALA A 135 4.60 21.06 -15.49
CA ALA A 135 5.26 20.63 -16.72
C ALA A 135 4.26 20.44 -17.87
N CYS A 136 3.11 19.80 -17.62
CA CYS A 136 2.03 19.68 -18.61
C CYS A 136 1.53 21.06 -19.07
N ASP A 137 1.28 21.97 -18.14
CA ASP A 137 0.79 23.32 -18.44
C ASP A 137 1.81 24.10 -19.30
N ALA A 138 3.11 23.97 -19.00
CA ALA A 138 4.18 24.57 -19.80
C ALA A 138 4.26 23.95 -21.21
N HIS A 139 4.11 22.63 -21.32
CA HIS A 139 4.16 21.93 -22.60
C HIS A 139 2.95 22.28 -23.47
N LEU A 140 1.73 22.30 -22.91
CA LEU A 140 0.52 22.74 -23.61
C LEU A 140 0.64 24.17 -24.15
N ARG A 141 1.18 25.09 -23.34
CA ARG A 141 1.45 26.47 -23.79
C ARG A 141 2.41 26.49 -24.98
N ASN A 142 3.55 25.78 -24.87
CA ASN A 142 4.52 25.72 -25.95
C ASN A 142 3.95 25.13 -27.25
N LEU A 143 3.18 24.04 -27.19
CA LEU A 143 2.57 23.45 -28.38
C LEU A 143 1.59 24.41 -29.06
N ARG A 144 0.77 25.11 -28.27
CA ARG A 144 -0.14 26.13 -28.77
C ARG A 144 0.59 27.29 -29.43
N ASP A 145 1.65 27.80 -28.79
CA ASP A 145 2.41 28.95 -29.29
C ASP A 145 3.18 28.60 -30.58
N ASN A 146 3.50 27.32 -30.80
CA ASN A 146 4.07 26.79 -32.04
C ASN A 146 3.01 26.41 -33.10
N GLY A 147 1.73 26.73 -32.88
CA GLY A 147 0.66 26.54 -33.86
C GLY A 147 0.17 25.10 -34.00
N LEU A 148 0.40 24.22 -33.01
CA LEU A 148 -0.13 22.87 -33.05
C LEU A 148 -1.68 22.90 -32.97
N PRO A 149 -2.40 22.15 -33.83
CA PRO A 149 -3.86 22.04 -33.74
C PRO A 149 -4.33 21.50 -32.37
N PRO A 150 -5.39 22.07 -31.75
CA PRO A 150 -5.90 21.61 -30.45
C PRO A 150 -6.30 20.13 -30.39
N LEU A 151 -6.73 19.56 -31.52
CA LEU A 151 -7.04 18.12 -31.59
C LEU A 151 -5.83 17.25 -31.19
N LEU A 152 -4.61 17.71 -31.47
CA LEU A 152 -3.38 16.98 -31.19
C LEU A 152 -2.87 17.19 -29.75
N THR A 153 -3.49 18.06 -28.95
CA THR A 153 -3.14 18.28 -27.53
C THR A 153 -4.01 17.50 -26.55
N LEU A 154 -5.08 16.84 -27.03
CA LEU A 154 -6.07 16.16 -26.19
C LEU A 154 -5.48 15.14 -25.20
N GLU A 155 -4.46 14.38 -25.61
CA GLU A 155 -3.80 13.40 -24.73
C GLU A 155 -3.15 14.09 -23.53
N LEU A 156 -2.41 15.17 -23.79
CA LEU A 156 -1.72 15.94 -22.75
C LEU A 156 -2.71 16.71 -21.87
N GLU A 157 -3.83 17.19 -22.43
CA GLU A 157 -4.92 17.79 -21.67
C GLU A 157 -5.56 16.78 -20.71
N CYS A 158 -5.81 15.55 -21.17
CA CYS A 158 -6.33 14.46 -20.35
C CYS A 158 -5.36 14.11 -19.22
N GLU A 159 -4.08 13.94 -19.55
CA GLU A 159 -3.02 13.64 -18.57
C GLU A 159 -2.92 14.74 -17.49
N ARG A 160 -2.94 16.00 -17.91
CA ARG A 160 -2.97 17.16 -17.02
C ARG A 160 -4.20 17.16 -16.12
N ALA A 161 -5.38 16.89 -16.68
CA ALA A 161 -6.63 16.86 -15.92
C ALA A 161 -6.63 15.76 -14.85
N LEU A 162 -6.18 14.54 -15.20
CA LEU A 162 -6.07 13.42 -14.27
C LEU A 162 -5.08 13.71 -13.14
N ARG A 163 -3.91 14.27 -13.46
CA ARG A 163 -2.90 14.66 -12.44
C ARG A 163 -3.41 15.76 -11.52
N GLY A 164 -4.11 16.75 -12.07
CA GLY A 164 -4.72 17.82 -11.29
C GLY A 164 -5.77 17.29 -10.31
N ALA A 165 -6.67 16.42 -10.79
CA ALA A 165 -7.68 15.80 -9.95
C ALA A 165 -7.07 14.97 -8.81
N GLU A 166 -6.00 14.23 -9.09
CA GLU A 166 -5.29 13.48 -8.06
C GLU A 166 -4.58 14.39 -7.05
N LEU A 167 -3.93 15.46 -7.51
CA LEU A 167 -3.27 16.45 -6.64
C LEU A 167 -4.28 17.09 -5.67
N ASP A 168 -5.42 17.53 -6.19
CA ASP A 168 -6.47 18.16 -5.40
C ASP A 168 -7.02 17.17 -4.36
N TRP A 169 -7.20 15.91 -4.75
CA TRP A 169 -7.62 14.86 -3.82
C TRP A 169 -6.58 14.59 -2.73
N VAL A 170 -5.29 14.47 -3.07
CA VAL A 170 -4.20 14.25 -2.11
C VAL A 170 -4.12 15.40 -1.10
N ARG A 171 -4.24 16.65 -1.58
CA ARG A 171 -4.29 17.85 -0.71
C ARG A 171 -5.48 17.78 0.25
N GLY A 172 -6.66 17.41 -0.24
CA GLY A 172 -7.83 17.19 0.61
C GLY A 172 -7.62 16.09 1.66
N VAL A 173 -6.92 15.00 1.34
CA VAL A 173 -6.58 13.96 2.33
C VAL A 173 -5.62 14.50 3.39
N LEU A 174 -4.61 15.27 3.00
CA LEU A 174 -3.66 15.89 3.93
C LEU A 174 -4.37 16.86 4.89
N ASP A 175 -5.33 17.65 4.41
CA ASP A 175 -6.12 18.54 5.27
C ASP A 175 -6.95 17.75 6.29
N ARG A 176 -7.52 16.61 5.87
CA ARG A 176 -8.28 15.69 6.74
C ARG A 176 -7.40 14.96 7.76
N LEU A 177 -6.14 14.70 7.44
CA LEU A 177 -5.15 14.21 8.40
C LEU A 177 -4.80 15.30 9.43
N ALA A 178 -4.54 16.52 8.97
CA ALA A 178 -4.18 17.65 9.82
C ALA A 178 -5.31 18.05 10.79
N SER A 179 -6.57 17.92 10.36
CA SER A 179 -7.75 18.18 11.21
C SER A 179 -8.07 17.05 12.19
N GLY A 180 -7.45 15.87 12.04
CA GLY A 180 -7.75 14.68 12.83
C GLY A 180 -9.07 14.00 12.45
N GLU A 181 -9.67 14.31 11.29
CA GLU A 181 -10.88 13.65 10.80
C GLU A 181 -10.63 12.15 10.51
N LEU A 182 -9.42 11.83 10.06
CA LEU A 182 -9.02 10.45 9.77
C LEU A 182 -8.44 9.79 11.03
N ALA A 183 -9.25 8.96 11.68
CA ALA A 183 -8.78 8.09 12.76
C ALA A 183 -7.70 7.14 12.22
N TRP A 184 -6.50 7.21 12.80
CA TRP A 184 -5.40 6.32 12.45
C TRP A 184 -5.29 5.21 13.49
N PRO A 185 -5.07 3.94 13.09
CA PRO A 185 -4.84 2.89 14.05
C PRO A 185 -3.55 3.17 14.82
N ASP A 186 -3.65 3.33 16.14
CA ASP A 186 -2.50 3.46 17.03
C ASP A 186 -1.68 2.17 16.98
N HIS A 187 -0.53 2.23 16.33
CA HIS A 187 0.45 1.14 16.24
C HIS A 187 1.46 1.24 17.38
N THR A 188 1.10 1.92 18.48
CA THR A 188 1.85 1.85 19.74
C THR A 188 1.78 0.42 20.24
N ALA A 189 2.77 -0.38 19.82
CA ALA A 189 3.13 -1.59 20.51
C ALA A 189 3.37 -1.21 21.97
N SER A 190 2.43 -1.59 22.83
CA SER A 190 2.68 -1.83 24.23
C SER A 190 3.78 -2.89 24.31
N GLY A 191 5.03 -2.43 24.29
CA GLY A 191 6.17 -3.21 24.74
C GLY A 191 5.89 -3.62 26.17
N GLY A 192 5.88 -4.94 26.39
CA GLY A 192 5.67 -5.52 27.70
C GLY A 192 6.64 -4.92 28.71
N THR A 193 6.08 -4.49 29.84
CA THR A 193 6.78 -4.54 31.12
C THR A 193 5.98 -5.51 31.97
N ASP A 194 6.23 -6.80 31.75
CA ASP A 194 6.01 -7.81 32.77
C ASP A 194 7.14 -7.70 33.78
N GLY A 195 6.78 -7.73 35.06
CA GLY A 195 7.69 -8.10 36.15
C GLY A 195 8.27 -6.95 36.96
N GLN A 196 7.50 -6.44 37.92
CA GLN A 196 8.03 -6.22 39.27
C GLN A 196 6.90 -6.31 40.29
N ASP A 197 6.67 -7.53 40.77
CA ASP A 197 6.18 -7.74 42.13
C ASP A 197 7.38 -7.54 43.07
N PRO A 198 7.25 -6.73 44.13
CA PRO A 198 7.96 -7.02 45.36
C PRO A 198 6.96 -7.20 46.49
N ALA A 199 7.07 -8.37 47.11
CA ALA A 199 6.51 -8.73 48.40
C ALA A 199 6.57 -7.58 49.42
N VAL A 200 5.45 -7.30 50.09
CA VAL A 200 5.28 -7.26 51.56
C VAL A 200 3.82 -7.58 51.88
#